data_AF-A0A959T3S8-F1
#
_entry.id   AF-A0A959T3S8-F1
#
_cell.length_a   1.000
_cell.length_b   1.000
_cell.length_c   1.000
_cell.angle_alpha   90.00
_cell.angle_beta   90.00
_cell.angle_gamma   90.00
#
_symmetry.space_group_name_H-M   'P 1'
#
loop_
_entity.id
_entity.type
_entity.pdbx_description
1 polymer ?
#
loop_
_entity_poly.entity_id
_entity_poly.type
_entity_poly.pdbx_seq_one_letter_code
_entity_poly.pdbx_strand_id
1 'polypeptide(L)'
;FRTPDAWVTEHMLVKDLLCHRSGWITFDGDLLWYGTDYDQREILERHAAEPFTYPFRDEFGYSNLMFIAAAQLIEAVSGKTWDQFIT
;
A
#
# COMPACT_ATOMS: atom_id res chain seq x y z
N PHE A 1 -2.66 5.62 -5.66
CA PHE A 1 -1.46 5.06 -5.02
C PHE A 1 -0.29 5.14 -6.01
N ARG A 2 0.93 5.38 -5.53
CA ARG A 2 2.16 5.46 -6.33
C ARG A 2 3.26 4.69 -5.60
N THR A 3 4.30 4.31 -6.32
CA THR A 3 5.51 3.68 -5.80
C THR A 3 6.75 4.48 -6.21
N PRO A 4 7.93 4.24 -5.59
CA PRO A 4 9.18 4.90 -6.00
C PRO A 4 9.55 4.64 -7.47
N ASP A 5 9.07 3.55 -8.06
CA ASP A 5 9.24 3.21 -9.47
C ASP A 5 7.97 3.49 -10.28
N ALA A 6 8.10 4.21 -11.40
CA ALA A 6 6.97 4.55 -12.28
C ALA A 6 6.39 3.34 -13.00
N TRP A 7 7.22 2.41 -13.44
CA TRP A 7 6.77 1.18 -14.10
C TRP A 7 5.96 0.32 -13.13
N VAL A 8 6.44 0.18 -11.89
CA VAL A 8 5.69 -0.56 -10.85
C VAL A 8 4.37 0.14 -10.54
N THR A 9 4.34 1.48 -10.48
CA THR A 9 3.08 2.23 -10.29
C THR A 9 2.05 1.90 -11.37
N GLU A 10 2.47 1.79 -12.63
CA GLU A 10 1.59 1.49 -13.77
C GLU A 10 1.18 0.02 -13.85
N HIS A 11 2.01 -0.90 -13.34
CA HIS A 11 1.81 -2.35 -13.48
C HIS A 11 1.36 -3.06 -12.19
N MET A 12 1.15 -2.29 -11.11
CA MET A 12 0.57 -2.75 -9.85
C MET A 12 -0.86 -3.22 -10.06
N LEU A 13 -1.16 -4.45 -9.65
CA LEU A 13 -2.51 -5.02 -9.70
C LEU A 13 -3.10 -5.13 -8.29
N VAL A 14 -4.43 -5.23 -8.21
CA VAL A 14 -5.14 -5.44 -6.93
C VAL A 14 -4.60 -6.64 -6.16
N LYS A 15 -4.28 -7.74 -6.87
CA LYS A 15 -3.70 -8.94 -6.26
C LYS A 15 -2.33 -8.67 -5.60
N ASP A 16 -1.54 -7.74 -6.14
CA ASP A 16 -0.21 -7.45 -5.63
C ASP A 16 -0.29 -6.71 -4.28
N LEU A 17 -1.35 -5.90 -4.09
CA LEU A 17 -1.66 -5.27 -2.81
C LEU A 17 -2.03 -6.31 -1.72
N LEU A 18 -2.58 -7.45 -2.13
CA LEU A 18 -3.14 -8.46 -1.22
C LEU A 18 -2.24 -9.68 -1.02
N CYS A 19 -1.17 -9.83 -1.80
CA CYS A 19 -0.30 -11.02 -1.77
C CYS A 19 1.09 -10.77 -1.17
N HIS A 20 1.35 -9.58 -0.64
CA HIS A 20 2.61 -9.23 0.04
C HIS A 20 3.85 -9.35 -0.85
N ARG A 21 3.76 -8.93 -2.11
CA ARG A 21 4.88 -8.97 -3.08
C ARG A 21 5.06 -7.63 -3.80
N SER A 22 4.95 -6.54 -3.06
CA SER A 22 4.95 -5.16 -3.56
C SER A 22 6.35 -4.58 -3.82
N GLY A 23 7.42 -5.26 -3.40
CA GLY A 23 8.81 -4.81 -3.57
C GLY A 23 9.46 -4.27 -2.30
N TRP A 24 8.71 -4.13 -1.20
CA TRP A 24 9.25 -3.78 0.11
C TRP A 24 9.38 -5.00 1.03
N ILE A 25 10.31 -4.92 1.99
CA ILE A 25 10.48 -5.96 3.02
C ILE A 25 9.36 -5.92 4.08
N THR A 26 9.25 -7.00 4.84
CA THR A 26 8.30 -7.11 5.95
C THR A 26 8.40 -5.93 6.90
N PHE A 27 7.25 -5.31 7.18
CA PHE A 27 7.05 -4.14 8.05
C PHE A 27 7.71 -2.84 7.59
N ASP A 28 8.12 -2.75 6.32
CA ASP A 28 8.65 -1.50 5.81
C ASP A 28 7.56 -0.41 5.80
N GLY A 29 7.89 0.76 6.33
CA GLY A 29 6.95 1.85 6.54
C GLY A 29 5.90 1.64 7.65
N ASP A 30 5.92 0.55 8.44
CA ASP A 30 4.87 0.30 9.43
C ASP A 30 4.78 1.36 10.53
N LEU A 31 5.88 2.05 10.84
CA LEU A 31 5.87 3.17 11.79
C LEU A 31 5.17 4.43 11.24
N LEU A 32 4.75 4.43 9.96
CA LEU A 32 3.91 5.50 9.41
C LEU A 32 2.47 5.36 9.86
N TRP A 33 1.92 4.16 9.95
CA TRP A 33 0.54 3.94 10.43
C TRP A 33 0.49 3.67 11.93
N TYR A 34 1.56 3.13 12.52
CA TYR A 34 1.64 2.84 13.95
C TYR A 34 2.29 3.99 14.73
N GLY A 35 1.53 4.64 15.59
CA GLY A 35 2.05 5.67 16.51
C GLY A 35 2.18 7.07 15.92
N THR A 36 1.45 7.35 14.84
CA THR A 36 1.35 8.68 14.23
C THR A 36 -0.11 9.09 14.08
N ASP A 37 -0.35 10.38 13.83
CA ASP A 37 -1.67 10.93 13.52
C ASP A 37 -1.86 11.14 11.99
N TYR A 38 -1.07 10.47 11.16
CA TYR A 38 -1.18 10.59 9.70
C TYR A 38 -2.47 9.95 9.20
N ASP A 39 -3.13 10.62 8.26
CA ASP A 39 -4.25 10.01 7.55
C ASP A 39 -3.76 8.94 6.56
N GLN A 40 -4.68 8.10 6.08
CA GLN A 40 -4.36 6.99 5.18
C GLN A 40 -3.67 7.46 3.89
N ARG A 41 -4.00 8.66 3.39
CA ARG A 41 -3.40 9.19 2.17
C ARG A 41 -1.96 9.62 2.44
N GLU A 42 -1.71 10.32 3.54
CA GLU A 42 -0.37 10.74 3.96
C GLU A 42 0.54 9.54 4.24
N ILE A 43 0.04 8.48 4.89
CA ILE A 43 0.78 7.22 5.10
C ILE A 43 1.28 6.66 3.76
N LEU A 44 0.39 6.56 2.77
CA LEU A 44 0.73 6.00 1.46
C LEU A 44 1.64 6.92 0.64
N GLU A 45 1.44 8.24 0.71
CA GLU A 45 2.30 9.22 0.04
C GLU A 45 3.74 9.19 0.59
N ARG A 46 3.90 9.05 1.91
CA ARG A 46 5.22 8.91 2.55
C ARG A 46 5.88 7.58 2.20
N HIS A 47 5.15 6.47 2.28
CA HIS A 47 5.69 5.16 1.92
C HIS A 47 6.08 5.06 0.45
N ALA A 48 5.36 5.74 -0.44
CA ALA A 48 5.71 5.81 -1.87
C ALA A 48 7.07 6.46 -2.15
N ALA A 49 7.64 7.21 -1.18
CA ALA A 49 8.98 7.78 -1.30
C ALA A 49 10.10 6.81 -0.87
N GLU A 50 9.76 5.72 -0.18
CA GLU A 50 10.74 4.72 0.29
C GLU A 50 11.19 3.84 -0.87
N PRO A 51 12.51 3.59 -1.03
CA PRO A 51 13.01 2.72 -2.09
C PRO A 51 12.57 1.27 -1.87
N PHE A 52 12.46 0.51 -2.96
CA PHE A 52 12.19 -0.92 -2.84
C PHE A 52 13.39 -1.68 -2.26
N THR A 53 13.10 -2.65 -1.40
CA THR A 53 14.08 -3.62 -0.89
C THR A 53 14.31 -4.77 -1.88
N TYR A 54 13.26 -5.15 -2.60
CA TYR A 54 13.21 -6.29 -3.51
C TYR A 54 12.74 -5.90 -4.90
N PRO A 55 13.11 -6.63 -5.95
CA PRO A 55 12.45 -6.49 -7.24
C PRO A 55 10.93 -6.74 -7.10
N PHE A 56 10.13 -6.00 -7.86
CA PHE A 56 8.67 -6.13 -7.83
C PHE A 56 8.23 -7.57 -8.13
N ARG A 57 7.34 -8.11 -7.30
CA ARG A 57 6.81 -9.49 -7.31
C ARG A 57 7.77 -10.63 -6.93
N ASP A 58 9.03 -10.34 -6.66
CA ASP A 58 10.07 -11.36 -6.49
C ASP A 58 10.00 -12.04 -5.11
N GLU A 59 10.08 -11.25 -4.03
CA GLU A 59 10.08 -11.76 -2.66
C GLU A 59 8.78 -11.42 -1.90
N PHE A 60 8.54 -12.19 -0.83
CA PHE A 60 7.44 -11.93 0.11
C PHE A 60 7.88 -10.92 1.17
N GLY A 61 7.13 -9.84 1.32
CA GLY A 61 7.27 -8.84 2.38
C GLY A 61 5.91 -8.48 2.95
N TYR A 62 5.64 -8.87 4.19
CA TYR A 62 4.37 -8.56 4.84
C TYR A 62 4.21 -7.05 5.00
N SER A 63 3.06 -6.51 4.59
CA SER A 63 2.83 -5.06 4.59
C SER A 63 1.39 -4.76 4.99
N ASN A 64 1.24 -4.00 6.07
CA ASN A 64 -0.04 -3.43 6.48
C ASN A 64 -0.45 -2.29 5.53
N LEU A 65 0.52 -1.53 5.02
CA LEU A 65 0.30 -0.37 4.16
C LEU A 65 -0.35 -0.77 2.83
N MET A 66 -0.04 -1.94 2.28
CA MET A 66 -0.72 -2.40 1.06
C MET A 66 -2.20 -2.71 1.28
N PHE A 67 -2.61 -3.09 2.49
CA PHE A 67 -4.02 -3.20 2.84
C PHE A 67 -4.69 -1.82 2.99
N ILE A 68 -3.97 -0.81 3.50
CA ILE A 68 -4.45 0.58 3.48
C ILE A 68 -4.67 1.06 2.04
N ALA A 69 -3.74 0.76 1.12
CA ALA A 69 -3.90 1.05 -0.30
C ALA A 69 -5.10 0.32 -0.92
N ALA A 70 -5.37 -0.94 -0.53
CA ALA A 70 -6.53 -1.68 -0.98
C ALA A 70 -7.85 -1.07 -0.46
N ALA A 71 -7.88 -0.61 0.80
CA ALA A 71 -9.03 0.11 1.35
C ALA A 71 -9.31 1.40 0.56
N GLN A 72 -8.28 2.21 0.29
CA GLN A 72 -8.38 3.42 -0.53
C GLN A 72 -8.90 3.14 -1.95
N LEU A 73 -8.50 2.01 -2.55
CA LEU A 73 -9.05 1.57 -3.84
C LEU A 73 -10.55 1.28 -3.74
N ILE A 74 -10.98 0.61 -2.69
CA ILE A 74 -12.40 0.30 -2.46
C ILE A 74 -13.21 1.59 -2.30
N GLU A 75 -12.71 2.55 -1.55
CA GLU A 75 -13.38 3.85 -1.42
C GLU A 75 -13.49 4.57 -2.76
N ALA A 76 -12.41 4.58 -3.55
CA ALA A 76 -12.38 5.22 -4.86
C ALA A 76 -13.35 4.58 -5.87
N VAL A 77 -13.51 3.24 -5.83
CA VAL A 77 -14.38 2.51 -6.76
C VAL A 77 -15.84 2.50 -6.30
N SER A 78 -16.09 2.39 -5.00
CA SER A 78 -17.44 2.23 -4.44
C SER A 78 -18.11 3.54 -4.00
N GLY A 79 -17.33 4.59 -3.73
CA GLY A 79 -17.80 5.83 -3.12
C GLY A 79 -18.20 5.69 -1.64
N LYS A 80 -17.94 4.55 -1.01
CA LYS A 80 -18.18 4.28 0.42
C LYS A 80 -16.87 4.28 1.18
N THR A 81 -16.88 4.68 2.45
CA THR A 81 -15.71 4.43 3.30
C THR A 81 -15.49 2.93 3.47
N TRP A 82 -14.28 2.52 3.83
CA TRP A 82 -13.99 1.11 4.10
C TRP A 82 -14.98 0.50 5.10
N ASP A 83 -15.22 1.17 6.22
CA ASP A 83 -16.15 0.70 7.26
C ASP A 83 -17.58 0.54 6.73
N GLN A 84 -18.05 1.47 5.88
CA GLN A 84 -19.37 1.39 5.23
C GLN A 84 -19.46 0.32 4.15
N PHE A 85 -18.33 -0.12 3.59
CA PHE A 85 -18.29 -1.11 2.53
C PHE A 85 -18.37 -2.54 3.09
N ILE A 86 -17.75 -2.79 4.24
CA ILE A 86 -17.69 -4.11 4.87
C ILE A 86 -18.90 -4.45 5.76
N THR A 87 -19.76 -3.47 6.03
CA THR A 87 -21.03 -3.63 6.77
C THR A 87 -22.23 -3.56 5.84
#